data_AF-M4V754-F1
#
_entry.id   AF-M4V754-F1
#
_cell.length_a   1.000
_cell.length_b   1.000
_cell.length_c   1.000
_cell.angle_alpha   90.00
_cell.angle_beta   90.00
_cell.angle_gamma   90.00
#
_symmetry.space_group_name_H-M   'P 1'
#
loop_
_entity.id
_entity.type
_entity.pdbx_description
1 polymer ?
#
loop_
_entity_poly.entity_id
_entity_poly.type
_entity_poly.pdbx_seq_one_letter_code
_entity_poly.pdbx_strand_id
1 'polypeptide(L)'
;MTPNLNNSENLFVANLQQVSLEKLVKSKLEVLFQQQKEAQVELNGLYNIVLEQVEKPLIELALKAYNGNQVKTALMLGINRNTLKKKIDNYKLKPKKGAQILAVAPETTVAPTATLAQ
;
A
#
# COMPACT_ATOMS: atom_id res chain seq x y z
N MET A 1 28.64 -11.82 -17.08
CA MET A 1 27.25 -12.27 -16.81
C MET A 1 26.76 -11.53 -15.57
N THR A 2 26.00 -10.46 -15.75
CA THR A 2 25.37 -9.74 -14.63
C THR A 2 24.18 -10.57 -14.13
N PRO A 3 24.11 -10.95 -12.85
CA PRO A 3 22.98 -11.71 -12.32
C PRO A 3 21.71 -10.86 -12.38
N ASN A 4 20.63 -11.48 -12.88
CA ASN A 4 19.31 -10.88 -13.04
C ASN A 4 18.65 -10.70 -11.66
N LEU A 5 18.59 -9.44 -11.21
CA LEU A 5 18.08 -9.03 -9.89
C LEU A 5 16.54 -9.15 -9.76
N ASN A 6 15.83 -9.51 -10.83
CA ASN A 6 14.36 -9.48 -10.87
C ASN A 6 13.66 -10.70 -10.26
N ASN A 7 14.40 -11.77 -9.93
CA ASN A 7 13.79 -13.01 -9.41
C ASN A 7 13.45 -12.93 -7.91
N SER A 8 14.25 -12.20 -7.13
CA SER A 8 14.09 -12.06 -5.68
C SER A 8 12.88 -11.18 -5.31
N GLU A 9 12.68 -10.10 -6.06
CA GLU A 9 11.52 -9.19 -5.89
C GLU A 9 10.20 -9.94 -6.20
N ASN A 10 10.19 -10.76 -7.25
CA ASN A 10 9.02 -11.57 -7.60
C ASN A 10 8.68 -12.62 -6.54
N LEU A 11 9.68 -13.24 -5.91
CA LEU A 11 9.45 -14.23 -4.84
C LEU A 11 8.86 -13.57 -3.58
N PHE A 12 9.28 -12.34 -3.27
CA PHE A 12 8.74 -11.56 -2.15
C PHE A 12 7.28 -11.15 -2.38
N VAL A 13 6.95 -10.70 -3.60
CA VAL A 13 5.57 -10.33 -3.99
C VAL A 13 4.63 -11.56 -4.01
N ALA A 14 5.10 -12.70 -4.51
CA ALA A 14 4.33 -13.95 -4.49
C ALA A 14 4.03 -14.43 -3.06
N ASN A 15 4.96 -14.22 -2.12
CA ASN A 15 4.76 -14.53 -0.70
C ASN A 15 3.73 -13.58 -0.05
N LEU A 16 3.78 -12.28 -0.39
CA LEU A 16 2.80 -11.27 0.09
C LEU A 16 1.37 -11.53 -0.39
N GLN A 17 1.17 -12.26 -1.49
CA GLN A 17 -0.18 -12.67 -1.94
C GLN A 17 -0.78 -13.78 -1.07
N GLN A 18 0.05 -14.58 -0.38
CA GLN A 18 -0.41 -15.71 0.43
C GLN A 18 -0.45 -15.39 1.94
N VAL A 19 0.27 -14.36 2.38
CA VAL A 19 0.36 -13.97 3.79
C VAL A 19 -0.57 -12.80 4.09
N SER A 20 -1.43 -12.94 5.10
CA SER A 20 -2.31 -11.85 5.55
C SER A 20 -1.52 -10.71 6.20
N LEU A 21 -2.05 -9.49 6.09
CA LEU A 21 -1.50 -8.31 6.79
C LEU A 21 -1.40 -8.54 8.30
N GLU A 22 -2.40 -9.20 8.89
CA GLU A 22 -2.41 -9.57 10.31
C GLU A 22 -1.18 -10.40 10.69
N LYS A 23 -0.85 -11.42 9.88
CA LYS A 23 0.31 -12.27 10.13
C LYS A 23 1.62 -11.50 10.01
N LEU A 24 1.74 -10.60 9.04
CA LEU A 24 2.92 -9.73 8.89
C LEU A 24 3.10 -8.81 10.09
N VAL A 25 2.03 -8.15 10.53
CA VAL A 25 2.04 -7.27 11.71
C VAL A 25 2.41 -8.07 12.96
N LYS A 26 1.79 -9.23 13.17
CA LYS A 26 2.09 -10.11 14.31
C LYS A 26 3.57 -10.48 14.35
N SER A 27 4.12 -11.03 13.26
CA SER A 27 5.53 -11.42 13.21
C SER A 27 6.47 -10.24 13.43
N LYS A 28 6.14 -9.05 12.92
CA LYS A 28 6.95 -7.84 13.16
C LYS A 28 6.92 -7.41 14.62
N LEU A 29 5.75 -7.43 15.26
CA LEU A 29 5.58 -7.03 16.66
C LEU A 29 6.22 -8.03 17.62
N GLU A 30 6.18 -9.34 17.34
CA GLU A 30 6.87 -10.37 18.12
C GLU A 30 8.38 -10.10 18.19
N VAL A 31 9.00 -9.82 17.03
CA VAL A 31 10.42 -9.43 16.97
C VAL A 31 10.68 -8.16 17.78
N LEU A 32 9.80 -7.16 17.67
CA LEU A 32 9.94 -5.88 18.37
C LEU A 32 9.87 -6.07 19.90
N PHE A 33 8.94 -6.88 20.40
CA PHE A 33 8.83 -7.19 21.83
C PHE A 33 9.99 -8.06 22.34
N GLN A 34 10.52 -8.95 21.52
CA GLN A 34 11.69 -9.74 21.89
C GLN A 34 12.92 -8.84 22.07
N GLN A 35 13.16 -7.92 21.11
CA GLN A 35 14.23 -6.93 21.19
C GLN A 35 14.06 -6.00 22.40
N GLN A 36 12.82 -5.58 22.70
CA GLN A 36 12.53 -4.77 23.88
C GLN A 36 12.97 -5.47 25.17
N LYS A 37 12.64 -6.76 25.33
CA LYS A 37 13.00 -7.54 26.52
C LYS A 37 14.51 -7.67 26.68
N GLU A 38 15.22 -7.92 25.57
CA GLU A 38 16.68 -8.03 25.56
C GLU A 38 17.36 -6.70 25.91
N ALA A 39 16.82 -5.58 25.44
CA ALA A 39 17.35 -4.25 25.71
C ALA A 39 16.94 -3.67 27.08
N GLN A 40 16.01 -4.29 27.80
CA GLN A 40 15.43 -3.78 29.06
C GLN A 40 14.89 -2.34 28.96
N VAL A 41 14.27 -1.99 27.82
CA VAL A 41 13.69 -0.67 27.58
C VAL A 41 12.16 -0.74 27.64
N GLU A 42 11.51 0.29 28.18
CA GLU A 42 10.05 0.42 28.12
C GLU A 42 9.60 1.15 26.84
N LEU A 43 8.64 0.55 26.12
CA LEU A 43 8.01 1.17 24.96
C LEU A 43 6.75 1.93 25.37
N ASN A 44 6.82 3.26 25.39
CA ASN A 44 5.67 4.12 25.62
C ASN A 44 5.01 4.55 24.30
N GLY A 45 3.68 4.50 24.24
CA GLY A 45 2.92 5.02 23.09
C GLY A 45 2.96 4.13 21.83
N LEU A 46 3.30 2.85 21.96
CA LEU A 46 3.43 1.91 20.83
C LEU A 46 2.17 1.84 19.95
N TYR A 47 0.98 1.95 20.55
CA TYR A 47 -0.29 1.98 19.81
C TYR A 47 -0.30 3.07 18.72
N ASN A 48 0.06 4.30 19.08
CA ASN A 48 0.11 5.41 18.12
C ASN A 48 1.18 5.16 17.07
N ILE A 49 2.38 4.70 17.47
CA ILE A 49 3.47 4.41 16.54
C ILE A 49 3.03 3.39 15.47
N VAL A 50 2.40 2.30 15.89
CA VAL A 50 1.91 1.26 14.97
C VAL A 50 0.79 1.82 14.09
N LEU A 51 -0.16 2.55 14.67
CA LEU A 51 -1.26 3.14 13.93
C LEU A 51 -0.76 4.08 12.83
N GLU A 52 0.21 4.95 13.14
CA GLU A 52 0.81 5.85 12.17
C GLU A 52 1.56 5.09 11.06
N GLN A 53 2.28 4.03 11.40
CA GLN A 53 2.99 3.20 10.42
C GLN A 53 2.05 2.47 9.46
N VAL A 54 0.82 2.18 9.86
CA VAL A 54 -0.20 1.55 9.01
C VAL A 54 -1.00 2.59 8.24
N GLU A 55 -1.48 3.64 8.91
CA GLU A 55 -2.36 4.65 8.29
C GLU A 55 -1.63 5.48 7.23
N LYS A 56 -0.37 5.85 7.46
CA LYS A 56 0.39 6.67 6.52
C LYS A 56 0.52 6.03 5.12
N PRO A 57 1.04 4.79 4.97
CA PRO A 57 1.13 4.16 3.65
C PRO A 57 -0.25 3.85 3.05
N LEU A 58 -1.25 3.50 3.87
CA LEU A 58 -2.62 3.29 3.39
C LEU A 58 -3.17 4.56 2.71
N ILE A 59 -3.07 5.71 3.38
CA ILE A 59 -3.56 6.99 2.87
C ILE A 59 -2.73 7.45 1.67
N GLU A 60 -1.41 7.28 1.70
CA GLU A 60 -0.54 7.64 0.58
C GLU A 60 -0.89 6.87 -0.70
N LEU A 61 -1.04 5.55 -0.59
CA LEU A 61 -1.43 4.70 -1.72
C LEU A 61 -2.84 5.01 -2.22
N ALA A 62 -3.79 5.26 -1.31
CA ALA A 62 -5.15 5.62 -1.67
C ALA A 62 -5.21 7.00 -2.36
N LEU A 63 -4.42 7.98 -1.93
CA LEU A 63 -4.29 9.26 -2.62
C LEU A 63 -3.67 9.08 -4.01
N LYS A 64 -2.65 8.23 -4.14
CA LYS A 64 -2.04 7.92 -5.44
C LYS A 64 -3.06 7.29 -6.39
N ALA A 65 -3.83 6.31 -5.93
CA ALA A 65 -4.85 5.61 -6.72
C ALA A 65 -5.93 6.55 -7.28
N TYR A 66 -6.27 7.62 -6.55
CA TYR A 66 -7.27 8.60 -6.96
C TYR A 66 -6.66 9.95 -7.42
N ASN A 67 -5.39 9.97 -7.82
CA ASN A 67 -4.70 11.17 -8.32
C ASN A 67 -4.81 12.40 -7.38
N GLY A 68 -4.78 12.16 -6.07
CA GLY A 68 -4.91 13.18 -5.04
C GLY A 68 -6.34 13.68 -4.81
N ASN A 69 -7.36 13.07 -5.41
CA ASN A 69 -8.76 13.43 -5.18
C ASN A 69 -9.23 12.96 -3.80
N GLN A 70 -9.14 13.86 -2.81
CA GLN A 70 -9.50 13.57 -1.42
C GLN A 70 -10.95 13.11 -1.23
N VAL A 71 -11.91 13.57 -2.06
CA VAL A 71 -13.31 13.16 -1.91
C VAL A 71 -13.47 11.69 -2.30
N LYS A 72 -12.90 11.30 -3.44
CA LYS A 72 -12.92 9.90 -3.90
C LYS A 72 -12.11 8.99 -2.97
N THR A 73 -10.94 9.46 -2.54
CA THR A 73 -10.10 8.73 -1.56
C THR A 73 -10.83 8.51 -0.24
N ALA A 74 -11.48 9.54 0.31
CA ALA A 74 -12.22 9.44 1.56
C ALA A 74 -13.39 8.44 1.46
N LEU A 75 -14.11 8.47 0.34
CA LEU A 75 -15.18 7.52 0.05
C LEU A 75 -14.65 6.08 -0.02
N MET A 76 -13.55 5.84 -0.74
CA MET A 76 -12.95 4.51 -0.86
C MET A 76 -12.42 3.99 0.49
N LEU A 77 -11.82 4.87 1.29
CA LEU A 77 -11.36 4.54 2.64
C LEU A 77 -12.52 4.40 3.65
N GLY A 78 -13.74 4.80 3.30
CA GLY A 78 -14.90 4.77 4.21
C GLY A 78 -14.82 5.77 5.37
N ILE A 79 -14.06 6.86 5.21
CA ILE A 79 -13.89 7.88 6.26
C ILE A 79 -14.41 9.24 5.81
N ASN A 80 -14.72 10.11 6.76
CA ASN A 80 -15.10 11.48 6.45
C ASN A 80 -13.94 12.22 5.78
N ARG A 81 -14.21 13.00 4.72
CA ARG A 81 -13.19 13.80 4.01
C ARG A 81 -12.45 14.77 4.93
N ASN A 82 -13.11 15.33 5.95
CA ASN A 82 -12.46 16.20 6.93
C ASN A 82 -11.48 15.43 7.81
N THR A 83 -11.81 14.19 8.17
CA THR A 83 -10.90 13.28 8.87
C THR A 83 -9.70 12.93 7.99
N LEU A 84 -9.94 12.60 6.72
CA LEU A 84 -8.87 12.36 5.75
C LEU A 84 -7.95 13.58 5.63
N LYS A 85 -8.51 14.80 5.50
CA LYS A 85 -7.72 16.03 5.45
C LYS A 85 -6.83 16.18 6.69
N LYS A 86 -7.38 16.01 7.90
CA LYS A 86 -6.59 16.08 9.15
C LYS A 86 -5.46 15.07 9.16
N LYS A 87 -5.71 13.82 8.72
CA LYS A 87 -4.68 12.77 8.65
C LYS A 87 -3.59 13.10 7.61
N ILE A 88 -3.96 13.65 6.45
CA ILE A 88 -3.01 14.15 5.43
C ILE A 88 -2.09 15.22 6.02
N ASP A 89 -2.67 16.19 6.73
CA ASP A 89 -1.94 17.29 7.36
C ASP A 89 -1.00 16.75 8.46
N ASN A 90 -1.50 15.86 9.33
CA ASN A 90 -0.73 15.23 10.42
C ASN A 90 0.48 14.43 9.88
N TYR A 91 0.27 13.64 8.83
CA TYR A 91 1.32 12.82 8.22
C TYR A 91 2.19 13.56 7.21
N LYS A 92 1.93 14.86 7.00
CA LYS A 92 2.62 15.73 6.03
C LYS A 92 2.65 15.11 4.63
N LEU A 93 1.56 14.46 4.24
CA LEU A 93 1.44 13.81 2.94
C LEU A 93 1.22 14.86 1.84
N LYS A 94 2.04 14.80 0.79
CA LYS A 94 1.88 15.65 -0.39
C LYS A 94 1.06 14.91 -1.44
N PRO A 95 -0.23 15.23 -1.66
CA PRO A 95 -0.97 14.66 -2.76
C PRO A 95 -0.31 15.11 -4.08
N LYS A 96 0.46 14.23 -4.71
CA LYS A 96 1.06 14.52 -6.02
C LYS A 96 -0.08 14.62 -7.04
N LYS A 97 -0.36 15.84 -7.50
CA LYS A 97 -1.17 16.06 -8.70
C LYS A 97 -0.31 15.70 -9.92
N GLY A 98 -0.66 14.59 -10.57
CA GLY A 98 -0.23 14.27 -11.92
C GLY A 98 1.11 13.54 -12.06
N ALA A 99 1.09 12.54 -12.95
CA ALA A 99 2.20 11.78 -13.51
C ALA A 99 2.90 10.74 -12.60
N GLN A 100 2.20 9.65 -12.29
CA GLN A 100 2.77 8.31 -12.49
C GLN A 100 1.66 7.39 -13.01
N ILE A 101 1.69 7.18 -14.32
CA ILE A 101 1.00 6.09 -15.00
C ILE A 101 1.46 4.80 -14.31
N LEU A 102 0.59 4.12 -13.56
CA LEU A 102 0.74 2.67 -13.44
C LEU A 102 0.37 2.14 -14.81
N ALA A 103 1.39 1.93 -15.64
CA ALA A 103 1.25 1.15 -16.85
C ALA A 103 1.04 -0.30 -16.40
N VAL A 104 -0.20 -0.63 -16.04
CA VAL A 104 -0.70 -1.99 -16.18
C VAL A 104 -1.47 -1.96 -17.49
N ALA A 105 -0.84 -2.51 -18.52
CA ALA A 105 -1.40 -2.61 -19.86
C ALA A 105 -2.79 -3.28 -19.79
N PRO A 106 -3.80 -2.75 -20.51
CA PRO A 106 -4.99 -3.52 -20.79
C PRO A 106 -4.69 -4.45 -21.96
N GLU A 107 -4.29 -5.69 -21.69
CA GLU A 107 -4.51 -6.74 -22.69
C GLU A 107 -5.99 -7.11 -22.68
N THR A 108 -6.78 -6.29 -23.36
CA THR A 108 -8.06 -6.70 -23.92
C THR A 108 -8.08 -6.19 -25.35
N THR A 109 -7.42 -6.93 -26.24
CA THR A 109 -7.65 -6.78 -27.68
C THR A 109 -8.92 -7.54 -27.99
N VAL A 110 -10.02 -6.82 -28.14
CA VAL A 110 -11.21 -7.28 -28.85
C VAL A 110 -11.10 -6.86 -30.33
N ALA A 111 -11.65 -7.74 -31.19
CA ALA A 111 -12.03 -7.57 -32.61
C ALA A 111 -10.95 -7.85 -33.69
N PRO A 112 -11.33 -8.35 -34.90
CA PRO A 112 -12.56 -8.03 -35.61
C PRO A 112 -13.43 -9.17 -36.17
N THR A 113 -14.74 -8.89 -36.15
CA THR A 113 -15.78 -9.08 -37.17
C THR A 113 -15.50 -9.88 -38.45
N ALA A 114 -16.39 -10.86 -38.69
CA ALA A 114 -16.97 -11.38 -39.94
C ALA A 114 -16.08 -11.95 -41.07
N THR A 115 -16.35 -13.21 -41.43
CA THR A 115 -16.46 -13.67 -42.83
C THR A 115 -17.41 -14.86 -42.90
N LEU A 116 -18.43 -14.73 -43.76
CA LEU A 116 -19.41 -15.74 -44.17
C LEU A 116 -18.89 -16.39 -45.48
N ALA A 117 -18.70 -17.72 -45.49
CA ALA A 117 -18.62 -18.65 -46.63
C ALA A 117 -18.26 -20.02 -46.02
N GLN A 118 -18.96 -21.14 -46.21
CA GLN A 118 -19.81 -21.65 -47.30
C GLN A 118 -21.06 -22.32 -46.72
#